data_AF-A0A6M3HSZ8-F1
#
_entry.id   AF-A0A6M3HSZ8-F1
#
_cell.length_a   1.000
_cell.length_b   1.000
_cell.length_c   1.000
_cell.angle_alpha   90.00
_cell.angle_beta   90.00
_cell.angle_gamma   90.00
#
_symmetry.space_group_name_H-M   'P 1'
#
loop_
_entity.id
_entity.type
_entity.pdbx_description
1 polymer ?
#
loop_
_entity_poly.entity_id
_entity_poly.type
_entity_poly.pdbx_seq_one_letter_code
_entity_poly.pdbx_strand_id
1 'polypeptide(L)'
;MPKQYIKKRGFSLVEVMVVIAIMTILMMAAISSFTFYYKTFAETRLTNLQKMIEFAVIKARVDGKTVVICAANADSFDATGKLDETTFNCANTDSWGDNPIVAFQSSDGTATYVANEDKIIANLPKGNNESLYINLSGNPSYLKISPNGFMATGNGNIVYCDKTNTYRAALILNLVGRVVYTDSPTKKNSNELYECN
;
A
#
# COMPACT_ATOMS: atom_id res chain seq x y z
N MET A 1 12.28 55.84 41.94
CA MET A 1 12.18 54.55 41.25
C MET A 1 11.43 53.56 42.15
N PRO A 2 10.16 53.20 41.87
CA PRO A 2 9.47 52.16 42.64
C PRO A 2 9.86 50.76 42.14
N LYS A 3 10.33 49.90 43.05
CA LYS A 3 10.52 48.46 42.81
C LYS A 3 9.15 47.79 42.70
N GLN A 4 8.78 47.33 41.50
CA GLN A 4 7.65 46.43 41.32
C GLN A 4 8.01 45.02 41.83
N TYR A 5 7.29 44.53 42.83
CA TYR A 5 7.36 43.13 43.25
C TYR A 5 6.40 42.31 42.39
N ILE A 6 6.96 41.44 41.53
CA ILE A 6 6.18 40.46 40.76
C ILE A 6 5.66 39.39 41.74
N LYS A 7 4.36 39.42 42.03
CA LYS A 7 3.67 38.41 42.84
C LYS A 7 3.60 37.12 42.03
N LYS A 8 4.48 36.15 42.30
CA LYS A 8 4.39 34.80 41.71
C LYS A 8 3.14 34.11 42.24
N ARG A 9 2.11 33.95 41.38
CA ARG A 9 0.96 33.08 41.67
C ARG A 9 1.42 31.64 41.43
N GLY A 10 1.69 30.91 42.50
CA GLY A 10 1.90 29.46 42.42
C GLY A 10 0.57 28.77 42.13
N PHE A 11 0.57 27.82 41.20
CA PHE A 11 -0.59 26.95 40.95
C PHE A 11 -0.94 26.19 42.23
N SER A 12 -2.24 26.06 42.53
CA SER A 12 -2.68 25.21 43.63
C SER A 12 -2.39 23.75 43.29
N LEU A 13 -1.98 22.94 44.28
CA LEU A 13 -1.73 21.51 44.07
C LEU A 13 -2.96 20.80 43.49
N VAL A 14 -4.17 21.24 43.90
CA VAL A 14 -5.44 20.73 43.38
C VAL A 14 -5.66 21.10 41.91
N GLU A 15 -5.24 22.29 41.50
CA GLU A 15 -5.38 22.75 40.11
C GLU A 15 -4.51 21.91 39.17
N VAL A 16 -3.28 21.59 39.58
CA VAL A 16 -2.39 20.71 38.83
C VAL A 16 -2.97 19.30 38.72
N MET A 17 -3.59 18.77 39.79
CA MET A 17 -4.24 17.46 39.74
C MET A 17 -5.42 17.44 38.75
N VAL A 18 -6.24 18.49 38.73
CA VAL A 18 -7.35 18.60 37.78
C VAL A 18 -6.85 18.70 36.34
N VAL A 19 -5.80 19.49 36.09
CA VAL A 19 -5.20 19.61 34.76
C VAL A 19 -4.62 18.28 34.28
N ILE A 20 -3.87 17.57 35.13
CA ILE A 20 -3.32 16.26 34.76
C ILE A 20 -4.45 15.26 34.50
N ALA A 21 -5.49 15.24 35.33
CA ALA A 21 -6.64 14.36 35.13
C ALA A 21 -7.32 14.62 33.77
N ILE A 22 -7.61 15.88 33.44
CA ILE A 22 -8.21 16.24 32.15
C ILE A 22 -7.28 15.85 31.00
N MET A 23 -5.97 16.13 31.09
CA MET A 23 -5.00 15.78 30.06
C MET A 23 -4.90 14.27 29.84
N THR A 24 -4.94 13.45 30.90
CA THR A 24 -4.91 11.97 30.77
C THR A 24 -6.14 11.43 30.06
N ILE A 25 -7.33 11.97 30.36
CA ILE A 25 -8.58 11.55 29.69
C ILE A 25 -8.51 11.89 28.19
N LEU A 26 -8.04 13.09 27.86
CA LEU A 26 -7.90 13.52 26.46
C LEU A 26 -6.87 12.68 25.70
N MET A 27 -5.74 12.32 26.34
CA MET A 27 -4.72 11.46 25.72
C MET A 27 -5.25 10.05 25.40
N MET A 28 -6.05 9.45 26.28
CA MET A 28 -6.63 8.12 26.02
C MET A 28 -7.57 8.12 24.81
N ALA A 29 -8.41 9.15 24.67
CA ALA A 29 -9.31 9.29 23.51
C ALA A 29 -8.54 9.52 22.19
N ALA A 30 -7.38 10.18 22.24
CA ALA A 30 -6.55 10.41 21.07
C ALA A 30 -5.87 9.13 20.55
N ILE A 31 -5.56 8.15 21.40
CA ILE A 31 -4.87 6.92 20.97
C ILE A 31 -5.80 6.06 20.09
N SER A 32 -7.07 5.93 20.44
CA SER A 32 -8.02 5.10 19.69
C SER A 32 -8.32 5.63 18.27
N SER A 33 -8.15 6.94 18.04
CA SER A 33 -8.36 7.52 16.70
C SER A 33 -7.21 7.22 15.74
N PHE A 34 -5.97 7.11 16.24
CA PHE A 34 -4.82 6.74 15.41
C PHE A 34 -4.93 5.32 14.85
N THR A 35 -5.38 4.35 15.64
CA THR A 35 -5.54 2.96 15.16
C THR A 35 -6.61 2.85 14.07
N PHE A 36 -7.70 3.61 14.19
CA PHE A 36 -8.73 3.68 13.16
C PHE A 36 -8.21 4.32 11.87
N TYR A 37 -7.43 5.39 11.99
CA TYR A 37 -6.81 6.06 10.84
C TYR A 37 -5.94 5.11 10.01
N TYR A 38 -5.01 4.39 10.64
CA TYR A 38 -4.13 3.46 9.91
C TYR A 38 -4.90 2.35 9.18
N LYS A 39 -5.97 1.82 9.81
CA LYS A 39 -6.84 0.83 9.17
C LYS A 39 -7.50 1.39 7.91
N THR A 40 -8.06 2.60 7.96
CA THR A 40 -8.70 3.24 6.79
C THR A 40 -7.71 3.47 5.63
N PHE A 41 -6.47 3.85 5.94
CA PHE A 41 -5.43 3.99 4.90
C PHE A 41 -5.11 2.65 4.24
N ALA A 42 -4.93 1.61 5.04
CA ALA A 42 -4.68 0.26 4.56
C ALA A 42 -5.81 -0.27 3.67
N GLU A 43 -7.06 -0.12 4.13
CA GLU A 43 -8.26 -0.49 3.37
C GLU A 43 -8.33 0.27 2.05
N THR A 44 -8.11 1.58 2.07
CA THR A 44 -8.14 2.41 0.87
C THR A 44 -7.05 1.98 -0.12
N ARG A 45 -5.83 1.78 0.36
CA ARG A 45 -4.67 1.35 -0.44
C ARG A 45 -4.93 0.01 -1.11
N LEU A 46 -5.32 -1.00 -0.34
CA LEU A 46 -5.58 -2.34 -0.85
C LEU A 46 -6.82 -2.38 -1.74
N THR A 47 -7.86 -1.62 -1.44
CA THR A 47 -9.05 -1.52 -2.30
C THR A 47 -8.71 -0.91 -3.65
N ASN A 48 -7.88 0.13 -3.69
CA ASN A 48 -7.44 0.73 -4.94
C ASN A 48 -6.53 -0.19 -5.74
N LEU A 49 -5.63 -0.92 -5.07
CA LEU A 49 -4.82 -1.95 -5.70
C LEU A 49 -5.67 -3.11 -6.24
N GLN A 50 -6.65 -3.57 -5.48
CA GLN A 50 -7.61 -4.59 -5.92
C GLN A 50 -8.34 -4.13 -7.19
N LYS A 51 -8.91 -2.92 -7.18
CA LYS A 51 -9.58 -2.35 -8.35
C LYS A 51 -8.64 -2.21 -9.55
N MET A 52 -7.38 -1.83 -9.32
CA MET A 52 -6.37 -1.77 -10.39
C MET A 52 -6.12 -3.15 -10.99
N ILE A 53 -5.96 -4.20 -10.18
CA ILE A 53 -5.74 -5.56 -10.67
C ILE A 53 -6.98 -6.07 -11.41
N GLU A 54 -8.18 -5.86 -10.88
CA GLU A 54 -9.44 -6.21 -11.56
C GLU A 54 -9.60 -5.48 -12.90
N PHE A 55 -9.29 -4.18 -12.92
CA PHE A 55 -9.27 -3.38 -14.14
C PHE A 55 -8.25 -3.92 -15.15
N ALA A 56 -7.04 -4.25 -14.72
CA ALA A 56 -6.01 -4.86 -15.54
C ALA A 56 -6.45 -6.21 -16.14
N VAL A 57 -7.14 -7.04 -15.36
CA VAL A 57 -7.71 -8.31 -15.84
C VAL A 57 -8.77 -8.08 -16.91
N ILE A 58 -9.67 -7.11 -16.72
CA ILE A 58 -10.65 -6.73 -17.74
C ILE A 58 -9.94 -6.20 -18.99
N LYS A 59 -8.94 -5.33 -18.81
CA LYS A 59 -8.22 -4.67 -19.88
C LYS A 59 -7.42 -5.66 -20.72
N ALA A 60 -6.82 -6.67 -20.10
CA ALA A 60 -6.14 -7.76 -20.79
C ALA A 60 -7.09 -8.54 -21.70
N ARG A 61 -8.31 -8.86 -21.21
CA ARG A 61 -9.34 -9.57 -21.98
C ARG A 61 -9.89 -8.77 -23.14
N VAL A 62 -10.21 -7.50 -22.90
CA VAL A 62 -10.85 -6.63 -23.90
C VAL A 62 -9.89 -6.33 -25.04
N ASP A 63 -8.63 -6.05 -24.74
CA ASP A 63 -7.65 -5.67 -25.75
C ASP A 63 -6.87 -6.86 -26.31
N GLY A 64 -7.02 -8.05 -25.72
CA GLY A 64 -6.28 -9.25 -26.11
C GLY A 64 -4.76 -9.12 -25.92
N LYS A 65 -4.31 -8.27 -24.99
CA LYS A 65 -2.89 -7.99 -24.70
C LYS A 65 -2.51 -8.40 -23.29
N THR A 66 -1.22 -8.69 -23.10
CA THR A 66 -0.67 -8.96 -21.76
C THR A 66 -0.66 -7.67 -20.96
N VAL A 67 -1.07 -7.73 -19.69
CA VAL A 67 -0.96 -6.62 -18.75
C VAL A 67 -0.01 -6.99 -17.63
N VAL A 68 0.89 -6.07 -17.29
CA VAL A 68 1.88 -6.22 -16.24
C VAL A 68 1.63 -5.14 -15.19
N ILE A 69 1.71 -5.52 -13.91
CA ILE A 69 1.60 -4.62 -12.77
C ILE A 69 2.84 -4.81 -11.91
N CYS A 70 3.54 -3.73 -11.60
CA CYS A 70 4.75 -3.75 -10.80
C CYS A 70 4.86 -2.50 -9.93
N ALA A 71 5.65 -2.57 -8.86
CA ALA A 71 6.13 -1.36 -8.21
C ALA A 71 7.06 -0.60 -9.16
N ALA A 72 6.92 0.71 -9.23
CA ALA A 72 7.77 1.60 -9.99
C ALA A 72 8.95 2.07 -9.14
N ASN A 73 10.12 2.24 -9.75
CA ASN A 73 11.26 2.85 -9.09
C ASN A 73 11.04 4.36 -8.87
N ALA A 74 11.74 4.94 -7.90
CA ALA A 74 11.58 6.36 -7.55
C ALA A 74 11.99 7.33 -8.68
N ASP A 75 12.88 6.89 -9.57
CA ASP A 75 13.34 7.62 -10.76
C ASP A 75 12.32 7.64 -11.90
N SER A 76 11.25 6.85 -11.83
CA SER A 76 10.18 6.79 -12.83
C SER A 76 9.22 8.00 -12.76
N PHE A 77 9.46 8.95 -11.86
CA PHE A 77 8.58 10.09 -11.63
C PHE A 77 9.35 11.40 -11.78
N ASP A 78 8.73 12.38 -12.41
CA ASP A 78 9.28 13.72 -12.55
C ASP A 78 9.27 14.49 -11.21
N ALA A 79 9.86 15.70 -11.22
CA ALA A 79 9.92 16.56 -10.03
C ALA A 79 8.54 17.00 -9.51
N THR A 80 7.47 16.82 -10.30
CA THR A 80 6.08 17.12 -9.92
C THR A 80 5.34 15.88 -9.37
N GLY A 81 6.00 14.73 -9.35
CA GLY A 81 5.43 13.45 -8.91
C GLY A 81 4.55 12.78 -9.96
N LYS A 82 4.62 13.22 -11.23
CA LYS A 82 3.94 12.58 -12.35
C LYS A 82 4.82 11.47 -12.92
N LEU A 83 4.21 10.35 -13.28
CA LEU A 83 4.90 9.25 -13.93
C LEU A 83 5.48 9.71 -15.27
N ASP A 84 6.78 9.51 -15.45
CA ASP A 84 7.50 9.76 -16.69
C ASP A 84 7.64 8.44 -17.45
N GLU A 85 6.93 8.34 -18.57
CA GLU A 85 6.91 7.13 -19.39
C GLU A 85 8.29 6.81 -19.98
N THR A 86 9.19 7.80 -20.13
CA THR A 86 10.51 7.57 -20.73
C THR A 86 11.50 6.93 -19.78
N THR A 87 11.32 7.15 -18.47
CA THR A 87 12.19 6.66 -17.40
C THR A 87 11.53 5.56 -16.57
N PHE A 88 10.27 5.22 -16.86
CA PHE A 88 9.54 4.21 -16.13
C PHE A 88 10.20 2.84 -16.20
N ASN A 89 10.46 2.26 -15.02
CA ASN A 89 10.96 0.91 -14.88
C ASN A 89 10.35 0.23 -13.64
N CYS A 90 10.13 -1.08 -13.77
CA CYS A 90 9.68 -1.91 -12.65
C CYS A 90 10.81 -2.13 -11.64
N ALA A 91 10.45 -2.16 -10.37
CA ALA A 91 11.33 -2.57 -9.30
C ALA A 91 11.57 -4.10 -9.37
N ASN A 92 12.83 -4.52 -9.24
CA ASN A 92 13.22 -5.94 -9.23
C ASN A 92 13.25 -6.49 -7.79
N THR A 93 12.15 -6.32 -7.07
CA THR A 93 11.99 -6.72 -5.67
C THR A 93 10.56 -7.20 -5.42
N ASP A 94 10.41 -8.22 -4.58
CA ASP A 94 9.14 -8.70 -4.04
C ASP A 94 8.64 -7.86 -2.84
N SER A 95 9.51 -7.00 -2.29
CA SER A 95 9.12 -5.94 -1.37
C SER A 95 8.83 -4.66 -2.14
N TRP A 96 7.56 -4.42 -2.43
CA TRP A 96 7.08 -3.21 -3.09
C TRP A 96 7.09 -1.99 -2.14
N GLY A 97 7.07 -2.22 -0.83
CA GLY A 97 7.16 -1.15 0.16
C GLY A 97 6.01 -0.14 0.02
N ASP A 98 6.33 1.14 0.09
CA ASP A 98 5.42 2.24 -0.18
C ASP A 98 5.55 2.78 -1.62
N ASN A 99 6.25 2.08 -2.51
CA ASN A 99 6.49 2.56 -3.86
C ASN A 99 5.17 2.74 -4.65
N PRO A 100 5.13 3.68 -5.61
CA PRO A 100 4.05 3.75 -6.57
C PRO A 100 3.91 2.44 -7.34
N ILE A 101 2.69 2.07 -7.72
CA ILE A 101 2.41 0.84 -8.48
C ILE A 101 1.88 1.25 -9.84
N VAL A 102 2.39 0.64 -10.90
CA VAL A 102 2.01 0.97 -12.28
C VAL A 102 1.55 -0.29 -12.99
N ALA A 103 0.48 -0.15 -13.77
CA ALA A 103 -0.01 -1.17 -14.67
C ALA A 103 0.17 -0.71 -16.12
N PHE A 104 0.76 -1.56 -16.95
CA PHE A 104 0.94 -1.30 -18.38
C PHE A 104 0.57 -2.52 -19.23
N GLN A 105 0.15 -2.24 -20.46
CA GLN A 105 -0.04 -3.24 -21.50
C GLN A 105 1.28 -3.46 -22.22
N SER A 106 1.74 -4.70 -22.21
CA SER A 106 2.92 -5.14 -22.95
C SER A 106 2.51 -5.64 -24.33
N SER A 107 3.12 -5.06 -25.37
CA SER A 107 2.86 -5.45 -26.76
C SER A 107 3.60 -6.72 -27.17
N ASP A 108 4.78 -6.99 -26.59
CA ASP A 108 5.60 -8.19 -26.84
C ASP A 108 5.32 -9.34 -25.85
N GLY A 109 4.54 -9.08 -24.79
CA GLY A 109 4.21 -10.03 -23.74
C GLY A 109 5.29 -10.21 -22.67
N THR A 110 6.35 -9.40 -22.67
CA THR A 110 7.38 -9.40 -21.64
C THR A 110 6.94 -8.65 -20.38
N ALA A 111 7.76 -8.73 -19.32
CA ALA A 111 7.53 -8.00 -18.07
C ALA A 111 8.29 -6.67 -18.02
N THR A 112 9.03 -6.35 -19.08
CA THR A 112 9.82 -5.12 -19.18
C THR A 112 9.01 -4.10 -19.95
N TYR A 113 8.88 -2.90 -19.39
CA TYR A 113 8.23 -1.82 -20.10
C TYR A 113 9.14 -1.26 -21.19
N VAL A 114 8.62 -1.15 -22.42
CA VAL A 114 9.29 -0.51 -23.54
C VAL A 114 8.55 0.75 -23.95
N ALA A 115 9.19 1.90 -23.75
CA ALA A 115 8.64 3.19 -24.15
C ALA A 115 8.31 3.20 -25.66
N ASN A 116 7.15 3.76 -26.01
CA ASN A 116 6.56 3.82 -27.36
C ASN A 116 5.92 2.51 -27.89
N GLU A 117 6.22 1.35 -27.32
CA GLU A 117 5.57 0.08 -27.71
C GLU A 117 4.48 -0.33 -26.72
N ASP A 118 4.74 -0.06 -25.45
CA ASP A 118 3.86 -0.40 -24.35
C ASP A 118 3.04 0.81 -23.90
N LYS A 119 1.91 0.52 -23.25
CA LYS A 119 0.95 1.54 -22.84
C LYS A 119 0.65 1.46 -21.35
N ILE A 120 0.95 2.52 -20.61
CA ILE A 120 0.50 2.64 -19.22
C ILE A 120 -1.03 2.82 -19.20
N ILE A 121 -1.70 2.01 -18.39
CA ILE A 121 -3.17 1.97 -18.30
C ILE A 121 -3.69 2.42 -16.94
N ALA A 122 -2.90 2.29 -15.89
CA ALA A 122 -3.26 2.74 -14.55
C ALA A 122 -2.00 2.94 -13.70
N ASN A 123 -2.10 3.86 -12.74
CA ASN A 123 -1.08 4.08 -11.73
C ASN A 123 -1.73 4.28 -10.36
N LEU A 124 -1.01 3.85 -9.33
CA LEU A 124 -1.34 4.03 -7.93
C LEU A 124 -0.20 4.85 -7.33
N PRO A 125 -0.49 5.98 -6.67
CA PRO A 125 0.55 6.87 -6.15
C PRO A 125 1.38 6.20 -5.07
N LYS A 126 2.39 6.90 -4.56
CA LYS A 126 3.15 6.44 -3.40
C LYS A 126 2.22 6.20 -2.20
N GLY A 127 2.55 5.20 -1.39
CA GLY A 127 1.95 4.94 -0.10
C GLY A 127 2.25 5.98 0.98
N ASN A 128 1.83 5.68 2.20
CA ASN A 128 2.09 6.42 3.43
C ASN A 128 2.99 5.62 4.38
N ASN A 129 4.20 5.25 3.91
CA ASN A 129 5.21 4.50 4.67
C ASN A 129 4.73 3.11 5.16
N GLU A 130 3.84 2.45 4.42
CA GLU A 130 3.54 1.03 4.59
C GLU A 130 4.64 0.13 4.00
N SER A 131 4.53 -1.16 4.27
CA SER A 131 5.24 -2.20 3.54
C SER A 131 4.26 -3.09 2.81
N LEU A 132 4.48 -3.27 1.51
CA LEU A 132 3.70 -4.15 0.65
C LEU A 132 4.62 -5.26 0.13
N TYR A 133 4.22 -6.51 0.27
CA TYR A 133 4.98 -7.68 -0.15
C TYR A 133 4.18 -8.50 -1.15
N ILE A 134 4.80 -8.91 -2.25
CA ILE A 134 4.18 -9.78 -3.25
C ILE A 134 4.68 -11.22 -3.08
N ASN A 135 3.79 -12.09 -2.59
CA ASN A 135 4.08 -13.49 -2.34
C ASN A 135 3.33 -14.35 -3.37
N LEU A 136 3.87 -14.41 -4.58
CA LEU A 136 3.35 -15.26 -5.67
C LEU A 136 4.22 -16.49 -5.87
N SER A 137 3.64 -17.54 -6.44
CA SER A 137 4.39 -18.74 -6.82
C SER A 137 5.59 -18.39 -7.72
N GLY A 138 6.80 -18.74 -7.29
CA GLY A 138 8.05 -18.43 -8.01
C GLY A 138 8.65 -17.06 -7.71
N ASN A 139 8.11 -16.33 -6.73
CA ASN A 139 8.59 -15.03 -6.22
C ASN A 139 8.89 -13.99 -7.31
N PRO A 140 7.99 -13.75 -8.30
CA PRO A 140 8.15 -12.65 -9.24
C PRO A 140 8.01 -11.30 -8.54
N SER A 141 8.76 -10.29 -8.99
CA SER A 141 8.61 -8.90 -8.54
C SER A 141 7.42 -8.15 -9.16
N TYR A 142 6.63 -8.83 -10.01
CA TYR A 142 5.53 -8.25 -10.77
C TYR A 142 4.35 -9.24 -10.87
N LEU A 143 3.17 -8.70 -11.16
CA LEU A 143 2.01 -9.46 -11.60
C LEU A 143 1.95 -9.40 -13.12
N LYS A 144 1.86 -10.55 -13.77
CA LYS A 144 1.59 -10.66 -15.21
C LYS A 144 0.25 -11.33 -15.44
N ILE A 145 -0.56 -10.71 -16.29
CA ILE A 145 -1.90 -11.14 -16.67
C ILE A 145 -1.89 -11.42 -18.17
N SER A 146 -2.24 -12.64 -18.56
CA SER A 146 -2.33 -13.06 -19.95
C SER A 146 -3.51 -12.43 -20.68
N PRO A 147 -3.53 -12.42 -22.03
CA PRO A 147 -4.66 -11.93 -22.84
C PRO A 147 -6.04 -12.53 -22.53
N ASN A 148 -6.10 -13.72 -21.96
CA ASN A 148 -7.34 -14.35 -21.49
C ASN A 148 -7.80 -13.85 -20.10
N GLY A 149 -7.04 -12.94 -19.49
CA GLY A 149 -7.25 -12.42 -18.14
C GLY A 149 -6.91 -13.40 -17.03
N PHE A 150 -6.09 -14.41 -17.29
CA PHE A 150 -5.54 -15.30 -16.27
C PHE A 150 -4.22 -14.77 -15.74
N MET A 151 -3.95 -15.06 -14.47
CA MET A 151 -2.68 -14.71 -13.83
C MET A 151 -1.57 -15.62 -14.36
N ALA A 152 -0.69 -15.08 -15.20
CA ALA A 152 0.47 -15.79 -15.74
C ALA A 152 1.61 -15.96 -14.70
N THR A 153 1.55 -15.17 -13.63
CA THR A 153 2.51 -15.18 -12.49
C THR A 153 2.10 -16.15 -11.38
N GLY A 154 1.04 -16.93 -11.59
CA GLY A 154 0.57 -17.91 -10.62
C GLY A 154 -0.41 -17.35 -9.58
N ASN A 155 -0.73 -18.17 -8.59
CA ASN A 155 -1.52 -17.83 -7.43
C ASN A 155 -0.62 -17.32 -6.29
N GLY A 156 -1.23 -16.62 -5.34
CA GLY A 156 -0.53 -16.16 -4.15
C GLY A 156 -1.28 -15.04 -3.44
N ASN A 157 -0.53 -14.18 -2.75
CA ASN A 157 -1.11 -13.04 -2.05
C ASN A 157 -0.20 -11.80 -2.13
N ILE A 158 -0.80 -10.63 -1.93
CA ILE A 158 -0.08 -9.38 -1.68
C ILE A 158 -0.38 -8.98 -0.24
N VAL A 159 0.64 -8.88 0.61
CA VAL A 159 0.52 -8.57 2.03
C VAL A 159 0.79 -7.10 2.26
N TYR A 160 -0.13 -6.43 2.94
CA TYR A 160 0.02 -5.08 3.46
C TYR A 160 0.37 -5.13 4.94
N CYS A 161 1.38 -4.36 5.30
CA CYS A 161 1.77 -4.12 6.68
C CYS A 161 1.85 -2.61 6.92
N ASP A 162 1.16 -2.14 7.95
CA ASP A 162 1.28 -0.75 8.36
C ASP A 162 2.68 -0.48 8.91
N LYS A 163 3.03 0.81 9.08
CA LYS A 163 4.34 1.24 9.58
C LYS A 163 4.73 0.59 10.92
N THR A 164 3.76 0.24 11.77
CA THR A 164 4.00 -0.33 13.10
C THR A 164 3.87 -1.85 13.15
N ASN A 165 3.54 -2.50 12.03
CA ASN A 165 3.22 -3.92 11.92
C ASN A 165 2.07 -4.40 12.84
N THR A 166 1.25 -3.47 13.34
CA THR A 166 0.09 -3.73 14.20
C THR A 166 -1.14 -4.12 13.38
N TYR A 167 -1.30 -3.53 12.19
CA TYR A 167 -2.39 -3.82 11.27
C TYR A 167 -1.86 -4.49 10.00
N ARG A 168 -2.46 -5.63 9.67
CA ARG A 168 -2.09 -6.45 8.52
C ARG A 168 -3.33 -6.81 7.73
N ALA A 169 -3.20 -6.80 6.43
CA ALA A 169 -4.24 -7.23 5.51
C ALA A 169 -3.59 -7.82 4.25
N ALA A 170 -4.34 -8.56 3.46
CA ALA A 170 -3.83 -9.18 2.26
C ALA A 170 -4.85 -9.15 1.11
N LEU A 171 -4.34 -9.16 -0.11
CA LEU A 171 -5.10 -9.48 -1.32
C LEU A 171 -4.75 -10.90 -1.74
N ILE A 172 -5.73 -11.79 -1.78
CA ILE A 172 -5.56 -13.16 -2.25
C ILE A 172 -5.83 -13.18 -3.75
N LEU A 173 -4.88 -13.71 -4.52
CA LEU A 173 -4.89 -13.77 -5.97
C LEU A 173 -4.99 -15.23 -6.43
N ASN A 174 -5.88 -15.49 -7.38
CA ASN A 174 -6.00 -16.81 -8.02
C ASN A 174 -5.65 -16.78 -9.51
N LEU A 175 -5.50 -17.96 -10.09
CA LEU A 175 -5.11 -18.13 -11.50
C LEU A 175 -6.09 -17.51 -12.50
N VAL A 176 -7.36 -17.34 -12.15
CA VAL A 176 -8.40 -16.78 -13.04
C VAL A 176 -8.54 -15.26 -12.94
N GLY A 177 -7.64 -14.58 -12.20
CA GLY A 177 -7.64 -13.13 -12.06
C GLY A 177 -8.67 -12.60 -11.06
N ARG A 178 -9.18 -13.44 -10.16
CA ARG A 178 -10.00 -13.00 -9.03
C ARG A 178 -9.09 -12.53 -7.91
N VAL A 179 -9.43 -11.37 -7.37
CA VAL A 179 -8.75 -10.74 -6.23
C VAL A 179 -9.72 -10.67 -5.06
N VAL A 180 -9.26 -11.03 -3.87
CA VAL A 180 -10.10 -10.98 -2.65
C VAL A 180 -9.34 -10.31 -1.53
N TYR A 181 -9.89 -9.22 -1.01
CA TYR A 181 -9.41 -8.59 0.20
C TYR A 181 -9.68 -9.44 1.45
N THR A 182 -8.71 -9.52 2.36
CA THR A 182 -8.87 -10.08 3.70
C THR A 182 -8.04 -9.30 4.73
N ASP A 183 -8.65 -8.95 5.86
CA ASP A 183 -7.97 -8.38 7.04
C ASP A 183 -7.93 -9.37 8.21
N SER A 184 -8.44 -10.59 7.99
CA SER A 184 -8.47 -11.60 9.02
C SER A 184 -7.09 -12.27 9.11
N PRO A 185 -6.54 -12.51 10.31
CA PRO A 185 -5.31 -13.29 10.50
C PRO A 185 -5.49 -14.78 10.14
N THR A 186 -6.55 -15.15 9.41
CA THR A 186 -7.09 -16.49 9.38
C THR A 186 -6.84 -17.18 8.05
N LYS A 187 -5.92 -18.15 8.10
CA LYS A 187 -6.41 -19.53 8.22
C LYS A 187 -6.18 -20.02 9.65
N LYS A 188 -7.26 -20.20 10.43
CA LYS A 188 -7.26 -21.15 11.57
C LYS A 188 -6.85 -22.50 10.97
N ASN A 189 -5.65 -23.00 11.28
CA ASN A 189 -5.04 -24.27 10.83
C ASN A 189 -4.04 -24.18 9.66
N SER A 190 -3.23 -23.13 9.58
CA SER A 190 -1.90 -23.21 8.97
C SER A 190 -1.06 -22.07 9.51
N ASN A 191 0.08 -22.40 10.11
CA ASN A 191 1.08 -21.46 10.60
C ASN A 191 1.27 -20.27 9.65
N GLU A 192 0.97 -19.06 10.15
CA GLU A 192 1.48 -17.74 9.71
C GLU A 192 1.61 -17.49 8.20
N LEU A 193 0.51 -17.28 7.47
CA LEU A 193 0.53 -17.13 5.99
C LEU A 193 0.53 -15.70 5.44
N TYR A 194 0.60 -14.65 6.28
CA TYR A 194 0.72 -13.26 5.83
C TYR A 194 1.70 -12.50 6.73
N GLU A 195 2.97 -12.90 6.65
CA GLU A 195 4.06 -12.22 7.36
C GLU A 195 4.56 -11.00 6.56
N CYS A 196 5.06 -10.02 7.31
CA CYS A 196 5.70 -8.82 6.78
C CYS A 196 7.19 -9.10 6.56
N ASN A 197 7.53 -10.07 5.70
CA ASN A 197 8.90 -10.53 5.50
C ASN A 197 9.18 -10.72 4.02
#